data_AF-A0A920ME37-F1
#
_entry.id   AF-A0A920ME37-F1
#
_cell.length_a   1.000
_cell.length_b   1.000
_cell.length_c   1.000
_cell.angle_alpha   90.00
_cell.angle_beta   90.00
_cell.angle_gamma   90.00
#
_symmetry.space_group_name_H-M   'P 1'
#
loop_
_entity.id
_entity.type
_entity.pdbx_description
1 polymer ?
#
loop_
_entity_poly.entity_id
_entity_poly.type
_entity_poly.pdbx_seq_one_letter_code
_entity_poly.pdbx_strand_id
1 'polypeptide(L)'
;MIIFCFLICGKLEKSVTNTKWFKAFSARAQVIECKKVYPSQMGGWISRRLRDKGLSIDKDALAMFVALTEGNLFAAMQSIDRLMLMGIDQKVSLEDVNDCVADGALFKSFSAD
;
A
#
# COMPACT_ATOMS: atom_id res chain seq x y z
N MET A 1 1.14 -0.75 -34.47
CA MET A 1 0.72 0.15 -33.38
C MET A 1 -0.09 -0.67 -32.40
N ILE A 2 0.40 -0.88 -31.18
CA ILE A 2 -0.31 -1.64 -30.13
C ILE A 2 -1.05 -0.62 -29.27
N ILE A 3 -2.35 -0.84 -29.03
CA ILE A 3 -3.18 0.02 -28.18
C ILE A 3 -3.44 -0.72 -26.87
N PHE A 4 -3.10 -0.09 -25.74
CA PHE A 4 -3.41 -0.58 -24.40
C PHE A 4 -4.66 0.14 -23.88
N CYS A 5 -5.63 -0.63 -23.39
CA CYS A 5 -6.85 -0.11 -22.79
C CYS A 5 -6.87 -0.49 -21.30
N PHE A 6 -7.07 0.49 -20.44
CA PHE A 6 -7.17 0.30 -18.99
C PHE A 6 -8.58 0.65 -18.52
N LEU A 7 -9.14 -0.19 -17.65
CA LEU A 7 -10.44 0.03 -17.04
C LEU A 7 -10.26 -0.01 -15.52
N ILE A 8 -10.57 1.11 -14.86
CA ILE A 8 -10.54 1.24 -13.39
C ILE A 8 -11.97 1.48 -12.93
N CYS A 9 -12.46 0.63 -12.04
CA CYS A 9 -13.80 0.74 -11.48
C CYS A 9 -13.80 0.33 -10.01
N GLY A 10 -14.88 0.68 -9.30
CA GLY A 10 -15.12 0.19 -7.95
C GLY A 10 -15.38 -1.33 -7.91
N LYS A 11 -15.77 -1.82 -6.73
CA LYS A 11 -16.12 -3.24 -6.56
C LYS A 11 -17.21 -3.64 -7.56
N LEU A 12 -16.89 -4.61 -8.41
CA LEU A 12 -17.85 -5.18 -9.34
C LEU A 12 -18.69 -6.25 -8.62
N GLU A 13 -20.00 -6.16 -8.78
CA GLU A 13 -20.92 -7.20 -8.32
C GLU A 13 -20.94 -8.38 -9.28
N LYS A 14 -21.36 -9.56 -8.76
CA LYS A 14 -21.48 -10.78 -9.56
C LYS A 14 -22.43 -10.62 -10.76
N SER A 15 -23.43 -9.75 -10.63
CA SER A 15 -24.36 -9.39 -11.70
C SER A 15 -23.62 -8.80 -12.91
N VAL A 16 -22.65 -7.92 -12.67
CA VAL A 16 -21.84 -7.27 -13.71
C VAL A 16 -20.79 -8.22 -14.27
N THR A 17 -20.09 -8.98 -13.42
CA THR A 17 -19.07 -9.93 -13.88
C THR A 17 -19.64 -11.08 -14.72
N ASN A 18 -20.95 -11.35 -14.59
CA ASN A 18 -21.64 -12.38 -15.36
C ASN A 18 -22.15 -11.91 -16.73
N THR A 19 -22.11 -10.60 -17.02
CA THR A 19 -22.55 -10.05 -18.30
C THR A 19 -21.66 -10.51 -19.46
N LYS A 20 -22.23 -10.57 -20.67
CA LYS A 20 -21.52 -11.00 -21.87
C LYS A 20 -20.32 -10.10 -22.21
N TRP A 21 -20.47 -8.79 -22.05
CA TRP A 21 -19.41 -7.82 -22.35
C TRP A 21 -18.22 -8.00 -21.40
N PHE A 22 -18.47 -8.21 -20.11
CA PHE A 22 -17.40 -8.37 -19.13
C PHE A 22 -16.62 -9.66 -19.36
N LYS A 23 -17.32 -10.77 -19.66
CA LYS A 23 -16.66 -12.05 -20.01
C LYS A 23 -15.81 -11.95 -21.28
N ALA A 24 -16.29 -11.22 -22.29
CA ALA A 24 -15.53 -11.00 -23.52
C ALA A 24 -14.30 -10.11 -23.29
N PHE A 25 -14.41 -9.12 -22.41
CA PHE A 25 -13.32 -8.25 -22.01
C PHE A 25 -12.27 -9.00 -21.17
N SER A 26 -12.69 -9.68 -20.10
CA SER A 26 -11.79 -10.40 -19.19
C SER A 26 -11.05 -11.56 -19.85
N ALA A 27 -11.61 -12.15 -20.91
CA ALA A 27 -10.91 -13.16 -21.72
C ALA A 27 -9.66 -12.63 -22.44
N ARG A 28 -9.56 -11.30 -22.63
CA ARG A 28 -8.45 -10.63 -23.32
C ARG A 28 -7.70 -9.63 -22.44
N ALA A 29 -8.12 -9.47 -21.18
CA ALA A 29 -7.57 -8.49 -20.25
C ALA A 29 -7.02 -9.18 -19.01
N GLN A 30 -5.97 -8.62 -18.42
CA GLN A 30 -5.54 -9.00 -17.08
C GLN A 30 -6.43 -8.29 -16.05
N VAL A 31 -7.19 -9.06 -15.28
CA VAL A 31 -8.08 -8.53 -14.23
C VAL A 31 -7.37 -8.62 -12.89
N ILE A 32 -7.23 -7.47 -12.20
CA ILE A 32 -6.61 -7.39 -10.88
C ILE A 32 -7.65 -6.90 -9.87
N GLU A 33 -7.89 -7.69 -8.83
CA GLU A 33 -8.77 -7.30 -7.72
C GLU A 33 -8.00 -6.54 -6.64
N CYS A 34 -8.26 -5.24 -6.53
CA CYS A 34 -7.71 -4.39 -5.46
C CYS A 34 -8.52 -4.54 -4.17
N LYS A 35 -8.31 -5.64 -3.42
CA LYS A 35 -8.99 -5.89 -2.14
C LYS A 35 -8.58 -4.85 -1.09
N LYS A 36 -9.55 -4.39 -0.30
CA LYS A 36 -9.30 -3.51 0.85
C LYS A 36 -8.44 -4.23 1.88
N VAL A 37 -7.39 -3.59 2.35
CA VAL A 37 -6.61 -4.04 3.50
C VAL A 37 -7.23 -3.42 4.74
N TYR A 38 -7.61 -4.26 5.71
CA TYR A 38 -8.18 -3.80 6.97
C TYR A 38 -7.07 -3.40 7.96
N PRO A 39 -7.35 -2.56 8.98
CA PRO A 39 -6.35 -2.16 9.96
C PRO A 39 -5.63 -3.34 10.62
N SER A 40 -6.35 -4.42 10.92
CA SER A 40 -5.78 -5.66 11.47
C SER A 40 -4.78 -6.37 10.53
N GLN A 41 -4.88 -6.13 9.23
CA GLN A 41 -4.01 -6.72 8.20
C GLN A 41 -2.84 -5.79 7.83
N MET A 42 -2.86 -4.54 8.30
CA MET A 42 -1.90 -3.51 7.88
C MET A 42 -0.48 -3.86 8.28
N GLY A 43 -0.26 -4.38 9.50
CA GLY A 43 1.07 -4.82 9.94
C GLY A 43 1.67 -5.87 9.01
N GLY A 44 0.90 -6.93 8.71
CA GLY A 44 1.34 -7.97 7.77
C GLY A 44 1.56 -7.45 6.35
N TRP A 45 0.75 -6.47 5.91
CA TRP A 45 0.92 -5.80 4.63
C TRP A 45 2.24 -5.00 4.56
N ILE A 46 2.56 -4.23 5.60
CA ILE A 46 3.81 -3.46 5.71
C ILE A 46 5.02 -4.40 5.72
N SER A 47 5.03 -5.41 6.59
CA SER A 47 6.15 -6.36 6.68
C SER A 47 6.40 -7.07 5.36
N ARG A 48 5.33 -7.44 4.64
CA ARG A 48 5.46 -8.06 3.32
C ARG A 48 6.07 -7.09 2.31
N ARG A 49 5.60 -5.84 2.26
CA ARG A 49 6.13 -4.83 1.33
C ARG A 49 7.59 -4.49 1.60
N LEU A 50 7.99 -4.38 2.86
CA LEU A 50 9.40 -4.19 3.22
C LEU A 50 10.24 -5.38 2.77
N ARG A 51 9.75 -6.61 3.00
CA ARG A 51 10.45 -7.83 2.57
C ARG A 51 10.61 -7.92 1.06
N ASP A 52 9.58 -7.54 0.31
CA ASP A 52 9.62 -7.50 -1.16
C ASP A 52 10.68 -6.50 -1.68
N LYS A 53 11.11 -5.54 -0.84
CA LYS A 53 12.20 -4.59 -1.10
C LYS A 53 13.53 -4.96 -0.41
N GLY A 54 13.64 -6.15 0.17
CA GLY A 54 14.85 -6.63 0.84
C GLY A 54 15.02 -6.18 2.30
N LEU A 55 14.03 -5.51 2.88
CA LEU A 55 14.06 -5.04 4.27
C LEU A 55 13.21 -5.94 5.19
N SER A 56 13.67 -6.11 6.41
CA SER A 56 12.93 -6.69 7.52
C SER A 56 12.61 -5.61 8.55
N ILE A 57 11.63 -5.84 9.42
CA ILE A 57 11.22 -4.89 10.46
C ILE A 57 10.96 -5.64 11.76
N ASP A 58 11.42 -5.07 12.87
CA ASP A 58 11.15 -5.62 14.20
C ASP A 58 9.70 -5.46 14.61
N LYS A 59 9.23 -6.31 15.52
CA LYS A 59 7.85 -6.32 15.99
C LYS A 59 7.44 -4.97 16.59
N ASP A 60 8.31 -4.37 17.39
CA ASP A 60 8.04 -3.10 18.06
C ASP A 60 8.08 -1.93 17.06
N ALA A 61 9.04 -1.93 16.14
CA ALA A 61 9.12 -0.97 15.04
C ALA A 61 7.89 -1.05 14.13
N LEU A 62 7.41 -2.25 13.84
CA LEU A 62 6.19 -2.47 13.06
C LEU A 62 4.94 -1.93 13.78
N ALA A 63 4.84 -2.17 15.09
CA ALA A 63 3.73 -1.66 15.89
C ALA A 63 3.70 -0.13 15.90
N MET A 64 4.87 0.50 16.07
CA MET A 64 5.03 1.96 15.97
C MET A 64 4.67 2.46 14.56
N PHE A 65 5.14 1.81 13.52
CA PHE A 65 4.85 2.18 12.13
C PHE A 65 3.34 2.19 11.85
N VAL A 66 2.62 1.13 12.28
CA VAL A 66 1.17 1.04 12.12
C VAL A 66 0.46 2.15 12.92
N ALA A 67 0.93 2.45 14.14
CA ALA A 67 0.36 3.50 14.97
C ALA A 67 0.54 4.89 14.35
N LEU A 68 1.76 5.23 13.90
CA LEU A 68 2.07 6.53 13.30
C LEU A 68 1.39 6.76 11.95
N THR A 69 1.11 5.69 11.21
CA THR A 69 0.38 5.78 9.93
C THR A 69 -1.14 5.75 10.12
N GLU A 70 -1.64 5.58 11.34
CA GLU A 70 -3.06 5.63 11.71
C GLU A 70 -4.00 4.78 10.83
N GLY A 71 -3.53 3.64 10.31
CA GLY A 71 -4.35 2.83 9.41
C GLY A 71 -4.35 3.29 7.93
N ASN A 72 -3.65 4.38 7.61
CA ASN A 72 -3.58 4.93 6.26
C ASN A 72 -2.51 4.19 5.42
N LEU A 73 -2.97 3.31 4.54
CA LEU A 73 -2.10 2.54 3.63
C LEU A 73 -1.27 3.42 2.68
N PHE A 74 -1.80 4.58 2.30
CA PHE A 74 -1.07 5.50 1.43
C PHE A 74 0.07 6.19 2.18
N ALA A 75 -0.17 6.63 3.42
CA ALA A 75 0.88 7.15 4.30
C ALA A 75 1.94 6.08 4.59
N ALA A 76 1.51 4.84 4.82
CA ALA A 76 2.43 3.71 4.99
C ALA A 76 3.26 3.42 3.74
N MET A 77 2.67 3.49 2.56
CA MET A 77 3.40 3.32 1.29
C MET A 77 4.46 4.40 1.11
N GLN A 78 4.10 5.68 1.31
CA GLN A 78 5.06 6.78 1.22
C GLN A 78 6.21 6.64 2.22
N SER A 79 5.88 6.22 3.45
CA SER A 79 6.89 5.97 4.48
C SER A 79 7.81 4.80 4.10
N ILE A 80 7.28 3.71 3.54
CA ILE A 80 8.10 2.60 3.02
C ILE A 80 9.02 3.10 1.89
N ASP A 81 8.54 3.97 1.00
CA ASP A 81 9.36 4.54 -0.07
C ASP A 81 10.48 5.43 0.50
N ARG A 82 10.19 6.22 1.55
CA ARG A 82 11.19 7.04 2.24
C ARG A 82 12.24 6.20 2.97
N LEU A 83 11.85 5.11 3.64
CA LEU A 83 12.79 4.17 4.26
C LEU A 83 13.82 3.62 3.25
N MET A 84 13.41 3.38 2.00
CA MET A 84 14.35 2.92 0.95
C MET A 84 15.39 3.99 0.56
N LEU A 85 15.07 5.27 0.74
CA LEU A 85 15.98 6.37 0.42
C LEU A 85 16.98 6.65 1.56
N MET A 86 16.72 6.16 2.77
CA MET A 86 17.59 6.34 3.93
C MET A 86 18.82 5.42 3.90
N GLY A 87 18.89 4.47 2.97
CA GLY A 87 20.05 3.56 2.85
C GLY A 87 20.16 2.56 4.01
N ILE A 88 19.02 2.15 4.58
CA ILE A 88 18.95 1.14 5.65
C ILE A 88 19.46 -0.19 5.11
N ASP A 89 20.33 -0.87 5.87
CA ASP A 89 20.94 -2.14 5.46
C ASP A 89 19.89 -3.23 5.18
N GLN A 90 19.36 -3.86 6.23
CA GLN A 90 18.45 -5.02 6.11
C GLN A 90 17.34 -5.02 7.14
N LYS A 91 17.46 -4.26 8.24
CA LYS A 91 16.53 -4.32 9.35
C LYS A 91 16.15 -2.92 9.78
N VAL A 92 14.88 -2.59 9.61
CA VAL A 92 14.28 -1.34 10.04
C VAL A 92 14.14 -1.36 11.56
N SER A 93 14.85 -0.45 12.21
CA SER A 93 14.83 -0.24 13.65
C SER A 93 13.68 0.70 14.08
N LEU A 94 13.46 0.84 15.38
CA LEU A 94 12.51 1.81 15.92
C LEU A 94 12.88 3.26 15.58
N GLU A 95 14.19 3.57 15.59
CA GLU A 95 14.73 4.88 15.29
C GLU A 95 14.46 5.25 13.82
N ASP A 96 14.71 4.32 12.89
CA ASP A 96 14.42 4.52 11.46
C ASP A 96 12.94 4.82 11.20
N VAL A 97 12.04 4.14 11.91
CA VAL A 97 10.60 4.37 11.81
C VAL A 97 10.24 5.75 12.34
N ASN A 98 10.82 6.16 13.46
CA ASN A 98 10.59 7.48 14.02
C ASN A 98 11.05 8.57 13.06
N ASP A 99 12.27 8.48 12.53
CA ASP A 99 12.84 9.48 11.64
C ASP A 99 12.12 9.54 10.28
N CYS A 100 11.66 8.40 9.77
CA CYS A 100 10.95 8.33 8.51
C CYS A 100 9.49 8.79 8.61
N VAL A 101 8.77 8.34 9.65
CA VAL A 101 7.31 8.51 9.73
C VAL A 101 6.93 9.78 10.50
N ALA A 102 7.68 10.17 11.54
CA ALA A 102 7.38 11.38 12.30
C ALA A 102 7.57 12.65 11.46
N ASP A 103 8.58 12.69 10.58
CA ASP A 103 8.74 13.78 9.60
C ASP A 103 7.63 13.79 8.53
N GLY A 104 7.00 12.64 8.26
CA GLY A 104 5.88 12.52 7.31
C GLY A 104 4.55 13.00 7.90
N ALA A 105 4.38 12.96 9.22
CA ALA A 105 3.19 13.45 9.91
C ALA A 105 3.03 14.98 9.81
N LEU A 106 4.11 15.71 9.47
CA LEU A 106 4.11 17.15 9.20
C LEU A 106 3.38 17.54 7.90
N PHE A 107 3.06 16.58 7.01
CA PHE A 107 2.26 16.85 5.80
C PHE A 107 0.74 16.71 6.00
N LYS A 108 0.25 16.71 7.25
CA LYS A 108 -1.20 16.65 7.56
C LYS A 108 -2.00 17.94 7.29
N SER A 109 -1.42 19.04 6.82
CA SER A 109 -2.19 20.27 6.55
C SER A 109 -2.54 20.46 5.07
N PHE A 110 -3.58 19.77 4.62
CA PHE A 110 -4.46 20.33 3.59
C PHE A 110 -5.92 20.08 4.00
N SER A 111 -6.32 20.72 5.09
CA SER A 111 -7.72 21.03 5.34
C SER A 111 -8.01 22.30 4.56
N ALA A 112 -8.82 22.20 3.50
CA ALA A 112 -9.45 23.37 2.90
C ALA A 112 -10.59 23.78 3.83
N ASP A 113 -10.47 24.98 4.42
CA ASP A 113 -11.62 25.76 4.85
C ASP A 113 -12.41 26.25 3.62
#